data_AF-A0A971YNY7-F1
#
_entry.id   AF-A0A971YNY7-F1
#
_cell.length_a   1.000
_cell.length_b   1.000
_cell.length_c   1.000
_cell.angle_alpha   90.00
_cell.angle_beta   90.00
_cell.angle_gamma   90.00
#
_symmetry.space_group_name_H-M   'P 1'
#
loop_
_entity.id
_entity.type
_entity.pdbx_description
1 polymer ?
#
loop_
_entity_poly.entity_id
_entity_poly.type
_entity_poly.pdbx_seq_one_letter_code
_entity_poly.pdbx_strand_id
1 'polypeptide(L)' 'MVVDYTLYLITDRVLVGEKDFFQSVRRALEGGVTLLQVREKEASSKEFYETALRLKKLAAEFRVPLII' A
#
# COMPACT_ATOMS: atom_id res chain seq x y z
N MET A 1 -5.23 6.39 18.19
CA MET A 1 -4.50 7.11 17.11
C MET A 1 -5.54 7.77 16.24
N VAL A 2 -5.36 9.05 15.92
CA VAL A 2 -6.17 9.72 14.90
C VAL A 2 -5.61 9.30 13.54
N VAL A 3 -6.48 8.90 12.61
CA VAL A 3 -6.08 8.56 11.25
C VAL A 3 -5.99 9.85 10.44
N ASP A 4 -4.85 10.09 9.80
CA ASP A 4 -4.64 11.26 8.95
C ASP A 4 -5.00 10.92 7.48
N TYR A 5 -6.11 11.49 7.01
CA TYR A 5 -6.63 11.26 5.66
C TYR A 5 -6.11 12.27 4.61
N THR A 6 -5.14 13.13 4.96
CA THR A 6 -4.65 14.22 4.08
C THR A 6 -4.15 13.73 2.72
N LEU A 7 -3.37 12.64 2.69
CA LEU A 7 -2.91 12.01 1.45
C LEU A 7 -3.10 10.49 1.52
N TYR A 8 -4.25 10.05 1.02
CA TYR A 8 -4.66 8.65 1.04
C TYR A 8 -4.34 7.95 -0.29
N LEU A 9 -3.37 7.04 -0.27
CA LEU A 9 -3.04 6.18 -1.41
C LEU A 9 -3.88 4.90 -1.41
N ILE A 10 -4.51 4.60 -2.55
CA ILE A 10 -5.13 3.31 -2.85
C ILE A 10 -4.32 2.65 -3.96
N THR A 11 -3.85 1.41 -3.75
CA THR A 11 -3.04 0.71 -4.75
C THR A 11 -3.89 0.21 -5.92
N ASP A 12 -3.31 0.14 -7.12
CA ASP A 12 -3.89 -0.58 -8.26
C ASP A 12 -2.75 -1.23 -9.06
N ARG A 13 -2.71 -2.57 -9.06
CA ARG A 13 -1.63 -3.33 -9.68
C ARG A 13 -1.55 -3.14 -11.20
N VAL A 14 -2.67 -2.85 -11.86
CA VAL A 14 -2.72 -2.61 -13.31
C VAL A 14 -2.13 -1.24 -13.64
N LEU A 15 -2.47 -0.21 -12.84
CA LEU A 15 -2.00 1.15 -13.09
C LEU A 15 -0.52 1.37 -12.79
N VAL A 16 0.09 0.51 -11.95
CA VAL A 16 1.54 0.51 -11.71
C VAL A 16 2.32 0.20 -12.99
N GLY A 17 1.75 -0.60 -13.90
CA GLY A 17 2.36 -0.96 -15.18
C GLY A 17 3.66 -1.76 -15.00
N GLU A 18 4.71 -1.36 -15.70
CA GLU A 18 6.02 -2.05 -15.68
C GLU A 18 6.87 -1.72 -14.44
N LYS A 19 6.40 -0.82 -13.57
CA LYS A 19 7.13 -0.45 -12.34
C LYS A 19 6.99 -1.56 -11.30
N ASP A 20 8.01 -1.69 -10.45
CA ASP A 20 7.87 -2.55 -9.28
C ASP A 20 6.81 -1.97 -8.32
N PHE A 21 5.83 -2.79 -7.98
CA PHE A 21 4.70 -2.42 -7.13
C PHE A 21 5.15 -1.96 -5.73
N PHE A 22 6.04 -2.71 -5.08
CA PHE A 22 6.47 -2.42 -3.72
C PHE A 22 7.38 -1.19 -3.66
N GLN A 23 8.24 -0.99 -4.65
CA GLN A 23 9.04 0.21 -4.80
C GLN A 23 8.18 1.43 -5.08
N SER A 24 7.13 1.28 -5.89
CA SER A 24 6.18 2.38 -6.14
C SER A 24 5.47 2.82 -4.87
N VAL A 25 5.03 1.86 -4.04
CA VAL A 25 4.45 2.16 -2.73
C VAL A 25 5.48 2.77 -1.78
N ARG A 26 6.72 2.25 -1.72
CA ARG A 26 7.80 2.82 -0.89
C ARG A 26 8.05 4.29 -1.25
N ARG A 27 8.18 4.60 -2.55
CA ARG A 27 8.39 5.98 -3.01
C ARG A 27 7.22 6.90 -2.65
N ALA A 28 5.98 6.38 -2.67
CA ALA A 28 4.83 7.16 -2.24
C ALA A 28 4.84 7.44 -0.72
N LEU A 29 5.26 6.47 0.09
CA LEU A 29 5.45 6.65 1.52
C LEU A 29 6.58 7.65 1.82
N GLU A 30 7.71 7.57 1.12
CA GLU A 30 8.79 8.57 1.17
C GLU A 30 8.31 9.97 0.75
N GLY A 31 7.32 10.03 -0.16
CA GLY A 31 6.67 11.26 -0.62
C GLY A 31 5.60 11.83 0.31
N GLY A 32 5.32 11.20 1.46
CA GLY A 32 4.42 11.75 2.48
C GLY A 32 2.98 11.25 2.44
N VAL A 33 2.70 10.07 1.87
CA VAL A 33 1.40 9.38 2.05
C VAL A 33 1.09 9.20 3.53
N THR A 34 -0.12 9.55 3.97
CA THR A 34 -0.55 9.48 5.37
C THR A 34 -1.46 8.29 5.67
N LEU A 35 -2.05 7.68 4.64
CA LEU A 35 -2.88 6.48 4.74
C LEU A 35 -2.71 5.62 3.49
N LEU A 36 -2.59 4.30 3.67
CA LEU A 36 -2.45 3.34 2.58
C LEU A 36 -3.60 2.34 2.58
N GLN A 37 -4.17 2.05 1.41
CA GLN A 37 -5.08 0.93 1.21
C GLN A 37 -4.57 0.03 0.11
N VAL A 38 -4.45 -1.26 0.39
CA VAL A 38 -4.23 -2.27 -0.65
C VAL A 38 -5.56 -2.60 -1.30
N ARG A 39 -5.57 -2.71 -2.63
CA ARG A 39 -6.76 -3.11 -3.39
C ARG A 39 -6.35 -4.00 -4.55
N GLU A 40 -6.75 -5.25 -4.45
CA GLU A 40 -6.51 -6.29 -5.47
C GLU A 40 -7.86 -6.87 -5.89
N LYS A 41 -8.21 -6.78 -7.18
CA LYS A 41 -9.49 -7.27 -7.69
C LYS A 41 -9.42 -8.73 -8.13
N GLU A 42 -8.28 -9.11 -8.69
CA GLU A 42 -8.10 -10.38 -9.41
C GLU A 42 -7.16 -11.35 -8.66
N ALA A 43 -6.55 -10.91 -7.55
CA ALA A 43 -5.64 -11.74 -6.78
C ALA A 43 -6.41 -12.83 -6.03
N SER A 44 -5.84 -14.02 -5.94
CA SER A 44 -6.34 -15.04 -5.02
C SER A 44 -6.21 -14.57 -3.57
N SER A 45 -7.00 -15.15 -2.65
CA SER A 45 -6.92 -14.81 -1.23
C SER A 45 -5.51 -15.00 -0.65
N LYS A 46 -4.75 -15.98 -1.16
CA LYS A 46 -3.36 -16.24 -0.74
C LYS A 46 -2.42 -15.12 -1.21
N GLU A 47 -2.47 -14.76 -2.50
CA GLU A 47 -1.63 -13.69 -3.05
C GLU A 47 -1.96 -12.34 -2.42
N PHE A 48 -3.25 -12.08 -2.17
CA PHE A 48 -3.68 -10.87 -1.49
C PHE A 48 -3.16 -10.82 -0.05
N TYR A 49 -3.25 -11.92 0.69
CA TYR A 49 -2.71 -12.02 2.05
C TYR A 49 -1.19 -11.80 2.10
N GLU A 50 -0.44 -12.43 1.19
CA GLU A 50 1.02 -12.26 1.11
C GLU A 50 1.41 -10.82 0.75
N THR A 51 0.68 -10.19 -0.18
CA THR A 51 0.85 -8.78 -0.54
C THR A 51 0.56 -7.88 0.65
N ALA A 52 -0.56 -8.08 1.34
CA ALA A 52 -0.96 -7.32 2.51
C ALA A 52 0.05 -7.44 3.66
N LEU A 53 0.60 -8.64 3.92
CA LEU A 53 1.65 -8.83 4.93
C LEU A 53 2.91 -8.02 4.61
N ARG A 54 3.33 -8.00 3.34
CA ARG A 54 4.52 -7.25 2.91
C ARG A 54 4.27 -5.74 2.98
N LEU A 55 3.10 -5.27 2.56
CA LEU A 55 2.70 -3.87 2.68
C LEU A 55 2.56 -3.42 4.14
N LYS A 56 2.05 -4.28 5.03
CA LYS A 56 1.93 -3.96 6.46
C LYS A 56 3.30 -3.69 7.08
N LYS A 57 4.31 -4.52 6.75
CA LYS A 57 5.70 -4.30 7.19
C LYS A 57 6.25 -2.98 6.64
N LEU A 58 6.06 -2.74 5.35
CA LEU A 58 6.52 -1.53 4.68
C LEU A 58 5.88 -0.26 5.28
N ALA A 59 4.56 -0.21 5.40
CA ALA A 59 3.84 0.96 5.94
C ALA A 59 4.19 1.23 7.41
N ALA A 60 4.47 0.19 8.19
CA ALA A 60 4.91 0.33 9.58
C ALA A 60 6.27 1.05 9.71
N GLU A 61 7.19 0.90 8.74
CA GLU A 61 8.46 1.66 8.70
C GLU A 61 8.21 3.18 8.68
N PHE A 62 7.09 3.62 8.09
CA PHE A 62 6.70 5.02 7.93
C PHE A 62 5.60 5.45 8.92
N ARG A 63 5.15 4.57 9.82
CA ARG A 63 4.02 4.79 10.74
C ARG A 63 2.69 5.14 10.04
N VAL A 64 2.52 4.65 8.82
CA VAL A 64 1.31 4.84 8.01
C VAL A 64 0.34 3.67 8.23
N PRO A 65 -0.93 3.92 8.62
CA PRO A 65 -1.93 2.87 8.72
C PRO A 65 -2.22 2.21 7.37
N LEU A 66 -2.48 0.90 7.39
CA LEU A 66 -2.87 0.10 6.23
C LEU A 66 -4.33 -0.36 6.34
N ILE A 67 -5.11 -0.12 5.29
CA ILE A 67 -6.47 -0.64 5.08
C ILE A 67 -6.41 -1.76 4.01
N ILE A 68 -7.28 -2.76 4.16
CA ILE A 68 -7.41 -3.92 3.26
C ILE A 68 -8.70 -3.82 2.45
#